data_AF-A0AAU4GZT4-F1
#
_entry.id   AF-A0AAU4GZT4-F1
#
_cell.length_a   1.000
_cell.length_b   1.000
_cell.length_c   1.000
_cell.angle_alpha   90.00
_cell.angle_beta   90.00
_cell.angle_gamma   90.00
#
_symmetry.space_group_name_H-M   'P 1'
#
loop_
_entity.id
_entity.type
_entity.pdbx_description
1 polymer ?
#
loop_
_entity_poly.entity_id
_entity_poly.type
_entity_poly.pdbx_seq_one_letter_code
_entity_poly.pdbx_strand_id
1 'polypeptide(L)' 'MVVGVVETDRGRVRGVSQGEAVSFRGIPCAASPVGELRFAPPRLFHRGPPGWNG' A
#
# COMPACT_ATOMS: atom_id res chain seq x y z
N MET A 1 -5.04 -7.45 21.22
CA MET A 1 -4.27 -6.75 20.17
C MET A 1 -5.22 -6.47 19.02
N VAL A 2 -5.54 -5.21 18.74
CA VAL A 2 -6.46 -4.90 17.63
C VAL A 2 -5.64 -4.71 16.36
N VAL A 3 -5.70 -5.72 15.50
CA VAL A 3 -5.31 -5.64 14.10
C VAL A 3 -6.31 -4.71 13.42
N GLY A 4 -5.90 -3.49 13.08
CA GLY A 4 -6.78 -2.50 12.45
C GLY A 4 -6.83 -2.72 10.94
N VAL A 5 -7.99 -3.11 10.40
CA VAL A 5 -8.26 -2.95 8.96
C VAL A 5 -8.79 -1.53 8.76
N VAL A 6 -8.15 -0.77 7.87
CA VAL A 6 -8.52 0.62 7.55
C VAL A 6 -8.89 0.72 6.09
N GLU A 7 -9.99 1.41 5.79
CA GLU A 7 -10.39 1.77 4.44
C GLU A 7 -9.60 3.00 3.97
N THR A 8 -9.08 2.95 2.75
CA THR A 8 -8.46 4.08 2.07
C THR A 8 -9.25 4.44 0.81
N ASP A 9 -8.90 5.55 0.16
CA ASP A 9 -9.41 5.90 -1.16
C ASP A 9 -9.13 4.84 -2.25
N ARG A 10 -8.19 3.91 -1.99
CA ARG A 10 -7.74 2.87 -2.93
C ARG A 10 -7.92 1.44 -2.40
N GLY A 11 -8.70 1.27 -1.33
CA GLY A 11 -9.05 -0.03 -0.76
C GLY A 11 -8.54 -0.26 0.67
N ARG A 12 -8.75 -1.47 1.18
CA ARG A 12 -8.42 -1.85 2.57
C ARG A 12 -6.94 -2.12 2.74
N VAL A 13 -6.41 -1.72 3.91
CA VAL A 13 -5.07 -2.08 4.38
C VAL A 13 -5.16 -2.71 5.76
N ARG A 14 -4.35 -3.75 6.02
CA ARG A 14 -4.28 -4.39 7.33
C ARG A 14 -3.04 -3.92 8.09
N GLY A 15 -3.26 -3.38 9.28
CA GLY A 15 -2.20 -2.95 10.20
C GLY A 15 -1.88 -4.00 11.26
N VAL A 16 -0.71 -3.86 11.89
CA VAL A 16 -0.27 -4.69 13.02
C VAL A 16 -0.01 -3.79 14.22
N SER A 17 -0.52 -4.16 15.41
CA SER A 17 -0.19 -3.46 16.65
C SER A 17 1.28 -3.68 17.03
N GLN A 18 2.00 -2.61 17.34
CA GLN A 18 3.37 -2.62 17.91
C GLN A 18 3.42 -1.67 19.10
N GLY A 19 3.36 -2.23 20.31
CA GLY A 19 3.25 -1.45 21.54
C GLY A 19 1.98 -0.60 21.52
N GLU A 20 2.17 0.72 21.64
CA GLU A 20 1.09 1.72 21.65
C GLU A 20 0.68 2.18 20.24
N ALA A 21 1.39 1.75 19.18
CA ALA A 21 1.13 2.17 17.81
C ALA A 21 0.54 1.04 16.94
N VAL A 22 -0.13 1.43 15.86
CA VAL A 22 -0.50 0.51 14.76
C VAL A 22 0.35 0.84 13.54
N SER A 23 1.10 -0.14 13.05
CA SER A 23 1.95 -0.02 11.87
C SER A 23 1.27 -0.59 10.63
N PHE A 24 1.31 0.17 9.53
CA PHE A 24 0.93 -0.29 8.20
C PHE A 24 2.16 -0.16 7.30
N ARG A 25 2.59 -1.26 6.66
CA ARG A 25 3.88 -1.32 5.95
C ARG A 25 3.70 -1.90 4.57
N GLY A 26 4.51 -1.43 3.61
CA GLY A 26 4.50 -1.95 2.25
C GLY A 26 3.23 -1.65 1.45
N ILE A 27 2.47 -0.61 1.82
CA ILE A 27 1.30 -0.17 1.07
C ILE A 27 1.76 0.51 -0.23
N PRO A 28 1.38 0.00 -1.42
CA PRO A 28 1.75 0.63 -2.68
C PRO A 28 0.99 1.94 -2.89
N CYS A 29 1.71 3.04 -3.09
CA CYS A 29 1.12 4.35 -3.39
C CYS A 29 1.18 4.73 -4.88
N ALA A 30 2.09 4.11 -5.64
CA ALA A 30 2.27 4.32 -7.07
C ALA A 30 2.88 3.07 -7.72
N ALA A 31 2.86 3.03 -9.04
CA ALA A 31 3.50 1.97 -9.82
C ALA A 31 5.00 1.91 -9.63
N SER A 32 5.53 0.69 -9.59
CA SER A 32 6.96 0.43 -9.50
C SER A 32 7.68 1.13 -10.65
N PRO A 33 8.69 1.98 -10.38
CA PRO A 33 9.34 2.83 -11.39
C PRO A 33 10.41 2.05 -12.17
N VAL A 34 10.02 0.94 -12.79
CA VAL A 34 10.89 0.00 -13.51
C VAL A 34 10.48 -0.12 -14.98
N GLY A 35 11.38 -0.61 -15.83
CA GLY A 35 11.14 -0.75 -17.27
C GLY A 35 10.82 0.60 -17.93
N GLU A 36 9.73 0.64 -18.70
CA GLU A 36 9.21 1.86 -19.36
C GLU A 36 8.87 2.99 -18.39
N LEU A 37 8.65 2.68 -17.10
CA LEU A 37 8.38 3.70 -16.08
C LEU A 37 9.64 4.27 -15.45
N ARG A 38 10.83 3.80 -15.86
CA ARG A 38 12.09 4.36 -15.35
C ARG A 38 12.22 5.81 -15.81
N PHE A 39 12.48 6.71 -14.86
CA PHE A 39 12.56 8.16 -15.08
C PHE A 39 11.27 8.86 -15.50
N ALA A 40 10.14 8.14 -15.57
CA ALA A 40 8.82 8.74 -15.80
C ALA A 40 8.23 9.31 -14.49
N PRO A 41 7.26 10.25 -14.57
CA PRO A 41 6.49 10.67 -13.40
C PRO A 41 5.80 9.49 -12.70
N PRO A 42 5.54 9.57 -11.37
CA PRO A 42 4.82 8.53 -10.64
C PRO A 42 3.44 8.26 -11.26
N ARG A 43 3.14 7.00 -11.53
CA ARG A 43 1.83 6.58 -12.03
C ARG A 43 1.00 6.03 -10.87
N LEU A 44 -0.07 6.76 -10.50
CA LEU A 44 -1.03 6.27 -9.50
C LEU A 44 -1.77 5.03 -10.03
N PHE A 45 -2.11 4.13 -9.10
CA PHE A 45 -2.98 3.01 -9.42
C PHE A 45 -4.44 3.28 -9.02
N HIS A 46 -5.36 2.69 -9.77
CA HIS A 46 -6.77 2.58 -9.40
C HIS A 46 -7.04 1.39 -8.45
N ARG A 47 -6.10 0.43 -8.36
CA ARG A 47 -6.09 -0.75 -7.46
C ARG A 47 -4.64 -1.15 -7.18
N GLY A 48 -4.37 -1.81 -6.05
CA GLY A 48 -3.03 -2.34 -5.73
C GLY A 48 -2.43 -3.24 -6.85
N PRO A 49 -1.09 -3.30 -6.96
CA PRO A 49 -0.40 -4.07 -8.00
C PRO A 49 -0.71 -5.57 -7.93
N PRO A 50 -0.56 -6.31 -9.04
CA PRO A 50 -0.70 -7.76 -9.05
C PRO A 50 0.16 -8.42 -7.97
N GLY A 51 -0.42 -9.37 -7.23
CA GLY A 51 0.29 -10.11 -6.16
C GLY A 51 0.41 -9.36 -4.83
N TRP A 52 -0.20 -8.18 -4.67
CA TRP A 52 -0.32 -7.54 -3.37
C TRP A 52 -1.59 -8.01 -2.64
N ASN A 53 -1.43 -8.45 -1.40
CA ASN A 53 -2.46 -9.19 -0.66
C ASN A 53 -3.25 -8.33 0.34
N GLY A 54 -2.93 -7.03 0.45
CA GLY A 54 -3.53 -6.12 1.43
C GLY A 54 -2.91 -6.20 2.82
#